data_AF-A0A423P9Q0-F1
#
_entry.id   AF-A0A423P9Q0-F1
#
_cell.length_a   1.000
_cell.length_b   1.000
_cell.length_c   1.000
_cell.angle_alpha   90.00
_cell.angle_beta   90.00
_cell.angle_gamma   90.00
#
_symmetry.space_group_name_H-M   'P 1'
#
loop_
_entity.id
_entity.type
_entity.pdbx_description
1 polymer ?
#
loop_
_entity_poly.entity_id
_entity_poly.type
_entity_poly.pdbx_seq_one_letter_code
_entity_poly.pdbx_strand_id
1 'polypeptide(L)'
;MKKIMSAGCVILLVSGCTFTAVDKLGPGEYMITSHGSIFNSREGMLENINQKAAKACNNKPYHLVGDSNANMVIATQTQIGSTPTTILGLKAICEDGS
;
A
#
# COMPACT_ATOMS: atom_id res chain seq x y z
N MET A 1 -48.54 -16.64 -17.53
CA MET A 1 -47.83 -16.03 -16.39
C MET A 1 -46.35 -16.35 -16.51
N LYS A 2 -45.46 -15.36 -16.69
CA LYS A 2 -44.00 -15.56 -16.62
C LYS A 2 -43.33 -14.24 -16.23
N LYS A 3 -43.29 -13.96 -14.92
CA LYS A 3 -42.54 -12.83 -14.36
C LYS A 3 -41.12 -13.31 -14.10
N ILE A 4 -40.19 -13.00 -15.00
CA ILE A 4 -38.77 -13.26 -14.76
C ILE A 4 -38.21 -12.01 -14.07
N MET A 5 -38.30 -12.00 -12.75
CA MET A 5 -37.72 -10.96 -11.90
C MET A 5 -36.22 -11.25 -11.80
N SER A 6 -35.42 -10.67 -12.71
CA SER A 6 -33.96 -10.69 -12.58
C SER A 6 -33.55 -9.61 -11.58
N ALA A 7 -33.51 -9.97 -10.30
CA ALA A 7 -32.79 -9.21 -9.28
C ALA A 7 -31.29 -9.52 -9.44
N GLY A 8 -30.63 -8.80 -10.36
CA GLY A 8 -29.18 -8.81 -10.49
C GLY A 8 -28.57 -8.07 -9.30
N CYS A 9 -28.09 -8.81 -8.30
CA CYS A 9 -27.32 -8.25 -7.20
C CYS A 9 -25.96 -7.80 -7.74
N VAL A 10 -25.82 -6.51 -8.05
CA VAL A 10 -24.53 -5.91 -8.39
C VAL A 10 -23.70 -5.87 -7.12
N ILE A 11 -22.85 -6.87 -6.93
CA ILE A 11 -21.81 -6.86 -5.89
C ILE A 11 -20.77 -5.83 -6.36
N LEU A 12 -20.94 -4.58 -5.91
CA LEU A 12 -19.88 -3.58 -5.98
C LEU A 12 -18.78 -4.07 -5.04
N LEU A 13 -17.78 -4.77 -5.59
CA LEU A 13 -16.53 -5.03 -4.91
C LEU A 13 -15.87 -3.66 -4.68
N VAL A 14 -16.11 -3.08 -3.51
CA VAL A 14 -15.38 -1.91 -3.02
C VAL A 14 -13.98 -2.41 -2.68
N SER A 15 -13.16 -2.67 -3.70
CA SER A 15 -11.73 -2.82 -3.52
C SER A 15 -11.22 -1.47 -3.06
N GLY A 16 -10.99 -1.33 -1.76
CA GLY A 16 -10.39 -0.12 -1.20
C GLY A 16 -9.09 0.17 -1.97
N CYS A 17 -8.98 1.37 -2.53
CA CYS A 17 -7.77 1.77 -3.23
C CYS A 17 -6.62 1.76 -2.22
N THR A 18 -5.68 0.84 -2.41
CA THR A 18 -4.41 0.86 -1.69
C THR A 18 -3.51 1.82 -2.43
N PHE A 19 -2.92 2.79 -1.72
CA PHE A 19 -1.98 3.72 -2.33
C PHE A 19 -0.61 3.59 -1.66
N THR A 20 0.44 3.57 -2.47
CA THR A 20 1.83 3.48 -1.98
C THR A 20 2.58 4.72 -2.43
N ALA A 21 3.02 5.52 -1.46
CA ALA A 21 3.82 6.71 -1.66
C ALA A 21 5.32 6.39 -1.55
N VAL A 22 6.13 7.21 -2.23
CA VAL A 22 7.59 7.14 -2.21
C VAL A 22 8.12 8.55 -2.00
N ASP A 23 8.84 8.74 -0.91
CA ASP A 23 9.49 9.99 -0.57
C ASP A 23 11.00 9.79 -0.64
N LYS A 24 11.70 10.62 -1.43
CA LYS A 24 13.15 10.57 -1.53
C LYS A 24 13.76 11.27 -0.31
N LEU A 25 14.51 10.52 0.50
CA LEU A 25 15.18 11.05 1.69
C LEU A 25 16.61 11.53 1.39
N GLY A 26 17.27 10.89 0.42
CA GLY A 26 18.67 11.15 0.10
C GLY A 26 19.15 10.42 -1.15
N PRO A 27 20.44 10.49 -1.49
CA PRO A 27 21.03 9.69 -2.56
C PRO A 27 20.91 8.20 -2.21
N GLY A 28 20.19 7.43 -3.02
CA GLY A 28 19.98 5.99 -2.79
C GLY A 28 18.97 5.65 -1.68
N GLU A 29 18.36 6.63 -1.03
CA GLU A 29 17.47 6.41 0.11
C GLU A 29 16.03 6.89 -0.17
N TYR A 30 15.07 5.97 -0.01
CA TYR A 30 13.66 6.22 -0.27
C TYR A 30 12.81 5.74 0.90
N MET A 31 11.97 6.61 1.47
CA MET A 31 10.89 6.19 2.37
C MET A 31 9.72 5.72 1.52
N ILE A 32 9.20 4.53 1.82
CA ILE A 32 8.08 3.97 1.08
C ILE A 32 6.98 3.65 2.08
N THR A 33 5.83 4.29 1.90
CA THR A 33 4.68 4.16 2.76
C THR A 33 3.53 3.54 1.98
N SER A 34 3.08 2.37 2.41
CA SER A 34 1.89 1.73 1.88
C SER A 34 0.71 2.05 2.78
N HIS A 35 -0.32 2.65 2.20
CA HIS A 35 -1.58 2.97 2.84
C HIS A 35 -2.65 2.02 2.31
N GLY A 36 -3.24 1.26 3.20
CA GLY A 36 -4.29 0.30 2.91
C GLY A 36 -5.51 0.49 3.79
N SER A 37 -6.59 -0.20 3.46
CA SER A 37 -7.69 -0.39 4.40
C SER A 37 -7.21 -1.21 5.61
N ILE A 38 -7.90 -1.12 6.76
CA ILE A 38 -7.64 -2.04 7.91
C ILE A 38 -7.70 -3.51 7.48
N PHE A 39 -8.52 -3.82 6.47
CA PHE A 39 -8.69 -5.19 5.97
C PHE A 39 -7.54 -5.68 5.08
N ASN A 40 -6.57 -4.83 4.72
CA ASN A 40 -5.41 -5.29 3.96
C ASN A 40 -4.49 -6.16 4.82
N SER A 41 -4.06 -7.28 4.25
CA SER A 41 -3.02 -8.10 4.87
C SER A 41 -1.69 -7.35 4.88
N ARG A 42 -0.92 -7.59 5.94
CA ARG A 42 0.41 -7.02 6.08
C ARG A 42 1.34 -7.50 4.96
N GLU A 43 1.23 -8.76 4.58
CA GLU A 43 2.01 -9.35 3.49
C GLU A 43 1.77 -8.59 2.18
N GLY A 44 0.51 -8.24 1.88
CA GLY A 44 0.18 -7.45 0.69
C GLY A 44 0.74 -6.03 0.73
N MET A 45 0.76 -5.38 1.90
CA MET A 45 1.40 -4.07 2.06
C MET A 45 2.93 -4.15 1.89
N LEU A 46 3.56 -5.20 2.42
CA LEU A 46 4.99 -5.45 2.24
C LEU A 46 5.32 -5.75 0.77
N GLU A 47 4.49 -6.50 0.06
CA GLU A 47 4.65 -6.75 -1.36
C GLU A 47 4.59 -5.43 -2.17
N ASN A 48 3.60 -4.58 -1.88
CA ASN A 48 3.49 -3.27 -2.52
C ASN A 48 4.71 -2.38 -2.27
N ILE A 49 5.22 -2.38 -1.03
CA ILE A 49 6.44 -1.66 -0.67
C ILE A 49 7.63 -2.20 -1.46
N ASN A 50 7.82 -3.52 -1.52
CA ASN A 50 8.91 -4.15 -2.28
C ASN A 50 8.84 -3.82 -3.78
N GLN A 51 7.66 -3.93 -4.40
CA GLN A 51 7.48 -3.59 -5.81
C GLN A 51 7.83 -2.12 -6.08
N LYS A 52 7.50 -1.23 -5.14
CA LYS A 52 7.78 0.20 -5.26
C LYS A 52 9.25 0.52 -4.98
N ALA A 53 9.88 -0.19 -4.05
CA ALA A 53 11.31 -0.09 -3.73
C ALA A 53 12.17 -0.51 -4.91
N ALA A 54 11.85 -1.65 -5.54
CA ALA A 54 12.51 -2.11 -6.75
C ALA A 54 12.45 -1.04 -7.85
N LYS A 55 11.28 -0.43 -8.07
CA LYS A 55 11.13 0.66 -9.05
C LYS A 55 11.93 1.91 -8.66
N ALA A 56 11.90 2.33 -7.40
CA ALA A 56 12.65 3.49 -6.90
C ALA A 56 14.17 3.30 -7.03
N CYS A 57 14.65 2.08 -6.82
CA CYS A 57 16.04 1.69 -6.99
C CYS A 57 16.42 1.31 -8.42
N ASN A 58 15.56 1.55 -9.43
CA ASN A 58 15.81 1.16 -10.83
C ASN A 58 16.15 -0.33 -11.01
N ASN A 59 15.50 -1.21 -10.24
CA ASN A 59 15.74 -2.65 -10.15
C ASN A 59 17.17 -3.04 -9.72
N LYS A 60 17.93 -2.12 -9.12
CA LYS A 60 19.17 -2.44 -8.41
C LYS A 60 18.87 -3.20 -7.12
N PRO A 61 19.85 -3.94 -6.57
CA PRO A 61 19.73 -4.50 -5.23
C PRO A 61 19.41 -3.40 -4.21
N TYR A 62 18.57 -3.71 -3.24
CA TYR A 62 18.19 -2.81 -2.16
C TYR A 62 17.86 -3.63 -0.92
N HIS A 63 17.94 -3.00 0.24
CA HIS A 63 17.44 -3.56 1.48
C HIS A 63 16.44 -2.61 2.15
N LEU A 64 15.45 -3.20 2.83
CA LEU A 64 14.44 -2.45 3.56
C LEU A 64 14.84 -2.33 5.03
N VAL A 65 14.85 -1.11 5.54
CA VAL A 65 15.16 -0.74 6.92
C VAL A 65 13.91 -0.18 7.57
N GLY A 66 13.57 -0.71 8.75
CA GLY A 66 12.40 -0.31 9.52
C GLY A 66 11.71 -1.50 10.15
N ASP A 67 10.81 -1.24 11.08
CA ASP A 67 10.01 -2.31 11.68
C ASP A 67 8.88 -2.69 10.72
N SER A 68 9.02 -3.84 10.06
CA SER A 68 7.99 -4.40 9.20
C SER A 68 6.70 -4.76 9.96
N ASN A 69 6.72 -4.77 11.30
CA ASN A 69 5.57 -5.00 12.17
C ASN A 69 4.92 -3.70 12.65
N ALA A 70 5.53 -2.52 12.41
CA ALA A 70 5.02 -1.23 12.84
C ALA A 70 3.88 -0.74 11.93
N ASN A 71 2.79 -1.51 11.89
CA ASN A 71 1.55 -1.11 11.26
C ASN A 71 0.87 -0.05 12.14
N MET A 72 0.69 1.16 11.62
CA MET A 72 -0.05 2.21 12.31
C MET A 72 -1.45 2.31 11.72
N VAL A 73 -2.48 2.16 12.56
CA VAL A 73 -3.86 2.45 12.15
C VAL A 73 -4.11 3.95 12.36
N ILE A 74 -4.39 4.65 11.26
CA ILE A 74 -4.74 6.08 11.29
C ILE A 74 -6.15 6.28 10.71
N ALA A 75 -6.84 7.33 11.16
CA ALA A 75 -8.08 7.77 10.53
C ALA A 75 -7.73 8.71 9.37
N THR A 76 -7.82 8.23 8.14
CA THR A 76 -7.65 9.07 6.95
C THR A 76 -8.98 9.77 6.65
N GLN A 77 -8.95 11.10 6.59
CA GLN A 77 -10.13 11.89 6.27
C GLN A 77 -10.40 11.84 4.76
N THR A 78 -11.59 11.38 4.39
CA THR A 78 -12.06 11.34 3.00
C THR A 78 -13.25 12.27 2.81
N GLN A 79 -13.69 12.46 1.57
CA GLN A 79 -14.88 13.27 1.25
C GLN A 79 -16.18 12.76 1.89
N ILE A 80 -16.21 11.49 2.32
CA ILE A 80 -17.39 10.82 2.90
C ILE A 80 -17.25 10.68 4.43
N GLY A 81 -16.11 11.09 5.00
CA GLY A 81 -15.83 11.03 6.45
C GLY A 81 -14.50 10.37 6.78
N SER A 82 -14.23 10.17 8.06
CA SER A 82 -13.01 9.52 8.54
C SER A 82 -13.09 8.01 8.30
N THR A 83 -12.23 7.50 7.42
CA THR A 83 -12.08 6.06 7.18
C THR A 83 -10.80 5.57 7.82
N PRO A 84 -10.84 4.48 8.60
CA PRO A 84 -9.64 3.97 9.20
C PRO A 84 -8.80 3.23 8.14
N THR A 85 -7.51 3.53 8.14
CA THR A 85 -6.52 3.01 7.19
C THR A 85 -5.28 2.56 7.94
N THR A 86 -4.66 1.49 7.47
CA THR A 86 -3.37 1.01 7.99
C THR A 86 -2.25 1.59 7.14
N ILE A 87 -1.21 2.09 7.80
CA ILE A 87 0.02 2.55 7.18
C ILE A 87 1.15 1.61 7.60
N LEU A 88 1.92 1.17 6.63
CA LEU A 88 3.22 0.55 6.84
C LEU A 88 4.28 1.36 6.11
N GLY A 89 5.28 1.84 6.83
CA GLY A 89 6.39 2.63 6.29
C GLY A 89 7.72 1.91 6.46
N LEU A 90 8.45 1.72 5.36
CA LEU A 90 9.81 1.16 5.37
C LEU A 90 10.73 2.03 4.53
N LYS A 91 11.98 2.18 4.98
CA LYS A 91 13.03 2.87 4.24
C LYS A 91 13.71 1.87 3.32
N ALA A 92 13.67 2.09 2.01
CA ALA A 92 14.50 1.39 1.05
C ALA A 92 15.85 2.10 0.91
N ILE A 93 16.93 1.34 1.03
CA ILE A 93 18.30 1.79 0.74
C ILE A 93 18.77 1.00 -0.47
N CYS A 94 18.95 1.69 -1.59
CA CYS A 94 19.49 1.10 -2.81
C CYS A 94 20.98 0.86 -2.61
N GLU A 95 21.42 -0.33 -2.98
CA GLU A 95 22.84 -0.64 -3.03
C GLU A 95 23.37 -0.11 -4.36
N ASP A 96 24.36 0.77 -4.27
CA ASP A 96 25.17 1.10 -5.43
C ASP A 96 25.98 -0.15 -5.75
N GLY A 97 25.53 -0.87 -6.79
CA GLY A 97 26.30 -1.95 -7.38
C GLY A 97 27.74 -1.49 -7.56
N SER A 98 28.63 -2.18 -6.85
CA SER A 98 30.08 -1.96 -6.88
C SER A 98 30.63 -2.02 -8.31
#